data_AF-A0A975TAD7-F1
#
_entry.id   AF-A0A975TAD7-F1
#
_cell.length_a   1.000
_cell.length_b   1.000
_cell.length_c   1.000
_cell.angle_alpha   90.00
_cell.angle_beta   90.00
_cell.angle_gamma   90.00
#
_symmetry.space_group_name_H-M   'P 1'
#
loop_
_entity.id
_entity.type
_entity.pdbx_description
1 polymer ?
#
loop_
_entity_poly.entity_id
_entity_poly.type
_entity_poly.pdbx_seq_one_letter_code
_entity_poly.pdbx_strand_id
1 'polypeptide(L)'
;MLANKKKFSQWGSNLGGYTLTIFTAPVLAVTGLWAGVQPSQAITYTYGNDYRACAAQLLKVGVTPEAAAKNCATALRPRELSACVVTIRKETQITSIDALSACNQARRPEELSQCVVAISKVTQQTVNPAALTYCGRSLLPINFAQCVVGLRQEIALNPNQALDTCIDASDRSSGVGSVSTTPPGSNPIPGSTPIPSTPNSR
;
A
#
# COMPACT_ATOMS: atom_id res chain seq x y z
N MET A 1 14.09 36.78 23.89
CA MET A 1 13.10 37.18 22.87
C MET A 1 13.72 38.27 22.01
N LEU A 2 14.12 37.97 20.77
CA LEU A 2 14.61 38.96 19.81
C LEU A 2 14.15 38.52 18.41
N ALA A 3 13.31 39.36 17.81
CA ALA A 3 12.54 39.10 16.62
C ALA A 3 13.41 39.09 15.36
N ASN A 4 13.22 38.08 14.51
CA ASN A 4 13.85 38.02 13.19
C ASN A 4 12.91 38.63 12.13
N LYS A 5 13.31 39.76 11.54
CA LYS A 5 12.53 40.50 10.54
C LYS A 5 12.63 39.79 9.18
N LYS A 6 11.50 39.30 8.67
CA LYS A 6 11.37 38.84 7.27
C LYS A 6 11.44 40.05 6.33
N LYS A 7 12.45 40.09 5.45
CA LYS A 7 12.49 41.00 4.29
C LYS A 7 11.83 40.30 3.10
N PHE A 8 10.71 40.86 2.63
CA PHE A 8 10.12 40.55 1.34
C PHE A 8 10.98 41.20 0.25
N SER A 9 11.53 40.40 -0.68
CA SER A 9 12.21 40.95 -1.86
C SER A 9 11.18 41.31 -2.92
N GLN A 10 11.10 42.61 -3.17
CA GLN A 10 10.33 43.26 -4.21
C GLN A 10 10.90 42.88 -5.59
N TRP A 11 10.11 42.19 -6.40
CA TRP A 11 10.43 41.89 -7.80
C TRP A 11 10.14 43.14 -8.65
N GLY A 12 11.19 43.80 -9.16
CA GLY A 12 11.06 44.87 -10.14
C GLY A 12 11.02 44.30 -11.55
N SER A 13 9.90 44.44 -12.24
CA SER A 13 9.77 44.20 -13.68
C SER A 13 10.18 45.47 -14.45
N ASN A 14 11.23 45.35 -15.26
CA ASN A 14 11.70 46.41 -16.15
C ASN A 14 10.92 46.29 -17.47
N LEU A 15 9.90 47.13 -17.67
CA LEU A 15 9.26 47.29 -18.98
C LEU A 15 10.00 48.37 -19.76
N GLY A 16 10.87 47.94 -20.68
CA GLY A 16 11.49 48.79 -21.69
C GLY A 16 10.43 49.33 -22.66
N GLY A 17 10.37 50.66 -22.76
CA GLY A 17 9.50 51.36 -23.70
C GLY A 17 10.05 51.28 -25.14
N TYR A 18 9.21 50.81 -26.05
CA TYR A 18 9.44 50.91 -27.49
C TYR A 18 8.54 51.99 -28.08
N THR A 19 9.14 53.02 -28.66
CA THR A 19 8.47 54.10 -29.38
C THR A 19 7.96 53.60 -30.74
N LEU A 20 6.65 53.73 -30.95
CA LEU A 20 5.91 53.40 -32.17
C LEU A 20 6.00 54.55 -33.19
N THR A 21 6.70 54.33 -34.31
CA THR A 21 6.56 55.15 -35.53
C THR A 21 5.49 54.56 -36.43
N ILE A 22 4.44 55.35 -36.66
CA ILE A 22 3.27 55.03 -37.49
C ILE A 22 3.60 55.38 -38.95
N PHE A 23 3.50 54.40 -39.85
CA PHE A 23 3.37 54.65 -41.30
C PHE A 23 2.10 53.94 -41.81
N THR A 24 1.21 54.74 -42.38
CA THR A 24 -0.06 54.35 -42.98
C THR A 24 0.10 54.01 -44.47
N ALA A 25 -0.33 52.82 -44.88
CA ALA A 25 -0.78 52.54 -46.25
C ALA A 25 -1.78 51.35 -46.24
N PRO A 26 -2.90 51.39 -46.99
CA PRO A 26 -3.92 50.36 -46.99
C PRO A 26 -3.63 49.32 -48.08
N VAL A 27 -3.43 48.06 -47.72
CA VAL A 27 -3.37 46.96 -48.70
C VAL A 27 -4.03 45.70 -48.12
N LEU A 28 -5.19 45.38 -48.70
CA LEU A 28 -5.84 44.07 -48.87
C LEU A 28 -5.83 43.09 -47.68
N ALA A 29 -7.02 42.92 -47.10
CA ALA A 29 -7.37 41.88 -46.16
C ALA A 29 -7.19 40.47 -46.78
N VAL A 30 -6.08 39.82 -46.45
CA VAL A 30 -6.01 38.36 -46.44
C VAL A 30 -6.37 37.94 -45.03
N THR A 31 -7.64 37.60 -44.80
CA THR A 31 -8.05 36.88 -43.59
C THR A 31 -7.54 35.45 -43.69
N GLY A 32 -6.22 35.28 -43.59
CA GLY A 32 -5.61 33.99 -43.39
C GLY A 32 -6.05 33.49 -42.03
N LEU A 33 -6.81 32.39 -42.03
CA LEU A 33 -7.19 31.67 -40.84
C LEU A 33 -5.90 31.18 -40.17
N TRP A 34 -5.31 31.99 -39.28
CA TRP A 34 -4.32 31.52 -38.33
C TRP A 34 -5.06 30.56 -37.40
N ALA A 35 -5.13 29.29 -37.81
CA ALA A 35 -5.29 28.20 -36.88
C ALA A 35 -4.06 28.25 -35.98
N GLY A 36 -4.15 29.04 -34.91
CA GLY A 36 -3.16 29.02 -33.85
C GLY A 36 -3.08 27.59 -33.37
N VAL A 37 -2.00 26.91 -33.72
CA VAL A 37 -1.57 25.71 -33.02
C VAL A 37 -1.30 26.17 -31.60
N GLN A 38 -2.33 26.14 -30.76
CA GLN A 38 -2.11 26.26 -29.33
C GLN A 38 -1.13 25.15 -28.98
N PRO A 39 0.03 25.46 -28.38
CA PRO A 39 0.86 24.41 -27.84
C PRO A 39 -0.04 23.63 -26.89
N SER A 40 -0.20 22.33 -27.17
CA SER A 40 -0.82 21.39 -26.25
C SER A 40 -0.23 21.68 -24.90
N GLN A 41 -1.06 22.09 -23.95
CA GLN A 41 -0.64 22.35 -22.58
C GLN A 41 0.11 21.08 -22.16
N ALA A 42 1.44 21.13 -22.08
CA ALA A 42 2.19 20.01 -21.53
C ALA A 42 1.60 19.85 -20.13
N ILE A 43 1.02 18.68 -19.86
CA ILE A 43 0.45 18.39 -18.55
C ILE A 43 1.62 18.46 -17.58
N THR A 44 1.84 19.61 -16.96
CA THR A 44 2.68 19.74 -15.77
C THR A 44 1.86 19.13 -14.65
N TYR A 45 1.68 17.81 -14.70
CA TYR A 45 1.39 17.07 -13.50
C TYR A 45 2.53 17.46 -12.57
N THR A 46 2.21 18.07 -11.43
CA THR A 46 3.15 18.05 -10.31
C THR A 46 3.21 16.58 -9.92
N TYR A 47 4.01 15.82 -10.67
CA TYR A 47 4.39 14.47 -10.35
C TYR A 47 5.22 14.66 -9.10
N GLY A 48 4.55 14.63 -7.93
CA GLY A 48 5.24 14.35 -6.68
C GLY A 48 5.99 13.07 -6.98
N ASN A 49 7.31 13.18 -7.18
CA ASN A 49 8.07 12.09 -7.77
C ASN A 49 8.11 10.96 -6.74
N ASP A 50 7.13 10.05 -6.81
CA ASP A 50 6.93 8.99 -5.83
C ASP A 50 8.13 8.04 -5.83
N TYR A 51 8.85 7.93 -6.95
CA TYR A 51 10.13 7.23 -7.01
C TYR A 51 11.23 7.96 -6.22
N ARG A 52 11.33 9.29 -6.34
CA ARG A 52 12.25 10.10 -5.52
C ARG A 52 11.91 9.98 -4.04
N ALA A 53 10.64 10.06 -3.68
CA ALA A 53 10.18 9.91 -2.30
C ALA A 53 10.50 8.51 -1.79
N CYS A 54 10.23 7.48 -2.59
CA CYS A 54 10.51 6.09 -2.28
C CYS A 54 12.01 5.87 -2.00
N ALA A 55 12.87 6.23 -2.96
CA ALA A 55 14.31 6.06 -2.83
C ALA A 55 14.86 6.82 -1.61
N ALA A 56 14.45 8.09 -1.44
CA ALA A 56 14.90 8.90 -0.29
C ALA A 56 14.47 8.30 1.06
N GLN A 57 13.28 7.71 1.15
CA GLN A 57 12.80 7.07 2.37
C GLN A 57 13.51 5.75 2.66
N LEU A 58 13.74 4.91 1.65
CA LEU A 58 14.47 3.65 1.81
C LEU A 58 15.93 3.89 2.22
N LEU A 59 16.60 4.86 1.61
CA LEU A 59 17.97 5.25 2.00
C LEU A 59 18.04 5.72 3.46
N LYS A 60 17.04 6.49 3.93
CA LYS A 60 16.97 6.97 5.32
C LYS A 60 16.90 5.85 6.36
N VAL A 61 16.40 4.67 5.98
CA VAL A 61 16.31 3.50 6.87
C VAL A 61 17.41 2.47 6.60
N GLY A 62 18.46 2.85 5.87
CA GLY A 62 19.66 2.03 5.68
C GLY A 62 19.55 0.98 4.57
N VAL A 63 18.58 1.09 3.65
CA VAL A 63 18.57 0.29 2.41
C VAL A 63 19.63 0.85 1.46
N THR A 64 20.40 -0.02 0.81
CA THR A 64 21.44 0.37 -0.15
C THR A 64 20.84 1.09 -1.38
N PRO A 65 21.56 2.04 -2.02
CA PRO A 65 21.10 2.74 -3.22
C PRO A 65 20.62 1.81 -4.34
N GLU A 66 21.33 0.71 -4.59
CA GLU A 66 21.03 -0.26 -5.64
C GLU A 66 19.72 -0.99 -5.36
N ALA A 67 19.54 -1.48 -4.12
CA ALA A 67 18.29 -2.10 -3.70
C ALA A 67 17.13 -1.09 -3.70
N ALA A 68 17.33 0.14 -3.24
CA ALA A 68 16.30 1.17 -3.28
C ALA A 68 15.87 1.48 -4.71
N ALA A 69 16.82 1.68 -5.63
CA ALA A 69 16.55 1.93 -7.04
C ALA A 69 15.77 0.77 -7.67
N LYS A 70 16.25 -0.47 -7.50
CA LYS A 70 15.58 -1.67 -8.03
C LYS A 70 14.15 -1.80 -7.51
N ASN A 71 13.97 -1.79 -6.20
CA ASN A 71 12.66 -2.07 -5.60
C ASN A 71 11.66 -0.93 -5.85
N CYS A 72 12.10 0.34 -5.80
CA CYS A 72 11.21 1.47 -6.14
C CYS A 72 10.83 1.46 -7.62
N ALA A 73 11.72 1.07 -8.54
CA ALA A 73 11.42 0.99 -9.97
C ALA A 73 10.46 -0.15 -10.32
N THR A 74 10.46 -1.25 -9.56
CA THR A 74 9.55 -2.39 -9.78
C THR A 74 8.24 -2.28 -9.02
N ALA A 75 8.12 -1.35 -8.08
CA ALA A 75 6.94 -1.22 -7.22
C ALA A 75 5.75 -0.66 -7.98
N LEU A 76 4.59 -1.32 -7.85
CA LEU A 76 3.33 -0.80 -8.39
C LEU A 76 2.90 0.51 -7.70
N ARG A 77 3.25 0.67 -6.42
CA ARG A 77 2.97 1.86 -5.61
C ARG A 77 4.21 2.29 -4.81
N PRO A 78 5.15 3.04 -5.43
CA PRO A 78 6.45 3.35 -4.82
C PRO A 78 6.34 4.08 -3.47
N ARG A 79 5.42 5.03 -3.35
CA ARG A 79 5.21 5.78 -2.09
C ARG A 79 4.76 4.84 -0.97
N GLU A 80 3.76 4.00 -1.21
CA GLU A 80 3.25 3.04 -0.22
C GLU A 80 4.32 1.99 0.16
N LEU A 81 5.11 1.51 -0.81
CA LEU A 81 6.23 0.61 -0.53
C LEU A 81 7.18 1.21 0.50
N SER A 82 7.65 2.44 0.24
CA SER A 82 8.58 3.10 1.16
C SER A 82 7.97 3.41 2.53
N ALA A 83 6.70 3.81 2.57
CA ALA A 83 5.98 4.02 3.82
C ALA A 83 5.86 2.72 4.62
N CYS A 84 5.53 1.60 3.96
CA CYS A 84 5.44 0.28 4.59
C CYS A 84 6.76 -0.10 5.29
N VAL A 85 7.89 0.03 4.59
CA VAL A 85 9.22 -0.31 5.13
C VAL A 85 9.59 0.61 6.30
N VAL A 86 9.38 1.92 6.13
CA VAL A 86 9.71 2.91 7.16
C VAL A 86 8.87 2.69 8.42
N THR A 87 7.58 2.42 8.28
CA THR A 87 6.66 2.17 9.39
C THR A 87 7.06 0.91 10.15
N ILE A 88 7.29 -0.21 9.45
CA ILE A 88 7.72 -1.46 10.07
C ILE A 88 9.06 -1.28 10.79
N ARG A 89 10.05 -0.62 10.15
CA ARG A 89 11.37 -0.42 10.75
C ARG A 89 11.34 0.45 12.00
N LYS A 90 10.45 1.44 12.06
CA LYS A 90 10.34 2.37 13.19
C LYS A 90 9.58 1.79 14.37
N GLU A 91 8.55 0.99 14.11
CA GLU A 91 7.65 0.49 15.16
C GLU A 91 7.91 -0.95 15.58
N THR A 92 8.84 -1.65 14.93
CA THR A 92 9.17 -3.05 15.22
C THR A 92 10.68 -3.28 15.21
N GLN A 93 11.12 -4.46 15.64
CA GLN A 93 12.53 -4.88 15.55
C GLN A 93 12.89 -5.52 14.20
N ILE A 94 11.97 -5.50 13.23
CA ILE A 94 12.20 -6.04 11.89
C ILE A 94 13.26 -5.19 11.16
N THR A 95 14.14 -5.85 10.41
CA THR A 95 15.17 -5.15 9.62
C THR A 95 14.55 -4.46 8.41
N SER A 96 15.17 -3.38 7.93
CA SER A 96 14.70 -2.67 6.74
C SER A 96 14.68 -3.57 5.50
N ILE A 97 15.56 -4.58 5.44
CA ILE A 97 15.66 -5.51 4.30
C ILE A 97 14.52 -6.53 4.33
N ASP A 98 14.22 -7.11 5.50
CA ASP A 98 13.10 -8.06 5.64
C ASP A 98 11.76 -7.36 5.39
N ALA A 99 11.61 -6.16 5.95
CA ALA A 99 10.45 -5.31 5.69
C ALA A 99 10.34 -4.98 4.19
N LEU A 100 11.43 -4.61 3.52
CA LEU A 100 11.43 -4.31 2.08
C LEU A 100 11.01 -5.52 1.25
N SER A 101 11.52 -6.71 1.58
CA SER A 101 11.14 -7.95 0.90
C SER A 101 9.63 -8.21 1.01
N ALA A 102 9.07 -8.13 2.22
CA ALA A 102 7.65 -8.36 2.44
C ALA A 102 6.76 -7.26 1.82
N CYS A 103 7.11 -5.99 2.01
CA CYS A 103 6.37 -4.86 1.48
C CYS A 103 6.35 -4.84 -0.06
N ASN A 104 7.43 -5.30 -0.72
CA ASN A 104 7.49 -5.34 -2.19
C ASN A 104 6.59 -6.46 -2.77
N GLN A 105 6.41 -7.56 -2.04
CA GLN A 105 5.53 -8.65 -2.44
C GLN A 105 4.04 -8.32 -2.18
N ALA A 106 3.76 -7.36 -1.30
CA ALA A 106 2.41 -6.99 -0.91
C ALA A 106 1.67 -6.20 -2.00
N ARG A 107 0.46 -6.63 -2.33
CA ARG A 107 -0.45 -5.85 -3.21
C ARG A 107 -0.96 -4.57 -2.54
N ARG A 108 -0.94 -4.50 -1.20
CA ARG A 108 -1.36 -3.36 -0.38
C ARG A 108 -0.33 -3.12 0.73
N PRO A 109 0.81 -2.49 0.42
CA PRO A 109 1.92 -2.32 1.38
C PRO A 109 1.49 -1.60 2.66
N GLU A 110 0.61 -0.60 2.56
CA GLU A 110 0.13 0.14 3.72
C GLU A 110 -0.59 -0.78 4.73
N GLU A 111 -1.53 -1.61 4.27
CA GLU A 111 -2.26 -2.54 5.14
C GLU A 111 -1.37 -3.63 5.74
N LEU A 112 -0.39 -4.12 4.97
CA LEU A 112 0.61 -5.07 5.49
C LEU A 112 1.36 -4.44 6.67
N SER A 113 1.82 -3.19 6.53
CA SER A 113 2.55 -2.52 7.61
C SER A 113 1.71 -2.32 8.86
N GLN A 114 0.45 -1.92 8.71
CA GLN A 114 -0.49 -1.77 9.83
C GLN A 114 -0.74 -3.10 10.53
N CYS A 115 -0.94 -4.18 9.76
CA CYS A 115 -1.11 -5.53 10.28
C CYS A 115 0.10 -5.98 11.11
N VAL A 116 1.30 -5.84 10.55
CA VAL A 116 2.55 -6.25 11.22
C VAL A 116 2.76 -5.47 12.50
N VAL A 117 2.59 -4.14 12.47
CA VAL A 117 2.78 -3.27 13.64
C VAL A 117 1.77 -3.61 14.74
N ALA A 118 0.49 -3.81 14.40
CA ALA A 118 -0.54 -4.16 15.37
C ALA A 118 -0.23 -5.48 16.09
N ILE A 119 0.17 -6.51 15.33
CA ILE A 119 0.55 -7.81 15.88
C ILE A 119 1.82 -7.71 16.71
N SER A 120 2.82 -6.96 16.23
CA SER A 120 4.11 -6.77 16.93
C SER A 120 3.92 -6.14 18.32
N LYS A 121 2.97 -5.19 18.45
CA LYS A 121 2.63 -4.53 19.72
C LYS A 121 2.08 -5.52 20.74
N VAL A 122 1.11 -6.35 20.37
CA VAL A 122 0.50 -7.30 21.33
C VAL A 122 1.40 -8.49 21.62
N THR A 123 2.26 -8.89 20.67
CA THR A 123 3.17 -10.04 20.80
C THR A 123 4.52 -9.68 21.41
N GLN A 124 4.72 -8.42 21.81
CA GLN A 124 6.00 -7.94 22.35
C GLN A 124 7.17 -8.28 21.42
N GLN A 125 6.96 -8.14 20.11
CA GLN A 125 7.99 -8.34 19.07
C GLN A 125 8.50 -9.78 18.90
N THR A 126 7.98 -10.76 19.65
CA THR A 126 8.44 -12.16 19.65
C THR A 126 8.20 -12.90 18.34
N VAL A 127 7.21 -12.48 17.54
CA VAL A 127 6.82 -13.14 16.28
C VAL A 127 7.00 -12.25 15.07
N ASN A 128 7.82 -11.21 15.17
CA ASN A 128 8.05 -10.22 14.11
C ASN A 128 8.30 -10.80 12.69
N PRO A 129 9.19 -11.80 12.49
CA PRO A 129 9.37 -12.37 11.16
C PRO A 129 8.14 -13.19 10.71
N ALA A 130 7.48 -13.90 11.61
CA ALA A 130 6.26 -14.64 11.29
C ALA A 130 5.11 -13.68 10.93
N ALA A 131 4.96 -12.56 11.62
CA ALA A 131 3.93 -11.56 11.35
C ALA A 131 3.98 -11.06 9.91
N LEU A 132 5.18 -10.86 9.33
CA LEU A 132 5.32 -10.51 7.90
C LEU A 132 4.71 -11.58 6.99
N THR A 133 4.98 -12.85 7.27
CA THR A 133 4.46 -13.98 6.50
C THR A 133 2.95 -14.09 6.62
N TYR A 134 2.38 -14.05 7.83
CA TYR A 134 0.92 -14.16 8.01
C TYR A 134 0.18 -12.95 7.43
N CYS A 135 0.65 -11.73 7.69
CA CYS A 135 0.06 -10.52 7.12
C CYS A 135 0.15 -10.49 5.59
N GLY A 136 1.25 -10.97 5.01
CA GLY A 136 1.42 -11.04 3.55
C GLY A 136 0.58 -12.12 2.88
N ARG A 137 0.24 -13.21 3.58
CA ARG A 137 -0.62 -14.29 3.09
C ARG A 137 -2.11 -13.98 3.23
N SER A 138 -2.48 -13.16 4.22
CA SER A 138 -3.89 -12.80 4.43
C SER A 138 -4.43 -11.94 3.28
N LEU A 139 -5.63 -12.28 2.80
CA LEU A 139 -6.36 -11.48 1.82
C LEU A 139 -6.85 -10.15 2.42
N LEU A 140 -7.06 -10.09 3.74
CA LEU A 140 -7.49 -8.92 4.48
C LEU A 140 -6.58 -8.71 5.72
N PRO A 141 -5.38 -8.11 5.53
CA PRO A 141 -4.40 -7.97 6.61
C PRO A 141 -4.95 -7.25 7.85
N ILE A 142 -5.83 -6.26 7.67
CA ILE A 142 -6.43 -5.51 8.78
C ILE A 142 -7.35 -6.38 9.63
N ASN A 143 -8.27 -7.15 9.02
CA ASN A 143 -9.18 -8.03 9.75
C ASN A 143 -8.40 -9.16 10.46
N PHE A 144 -7.37 -9.68 9.81
CA PHE A 144 -6.48 -10.66 10.42
C PHE A 144 -5.81 -10.09 11.68
N ALA A 145 -5.24 -8.88 11.61
CA ALA A 145 -4.63 -8.23 12.77
C ALA A 145 -5.65 -7.95 13.88
N GLN A 146 -6.87 -7.52 13.54
CA GLN A 146 -7.95 -7.33 14.52
C GLN A 146 -8.30 -8.63 15.24
N CYS A 147 -8.39 -9.76 14.53
CA CYS A 147 -8.61 -11.06 15.14
C CYS A 147 -7.49 -11.39 16.14
N VAL A 148 -6.23 -11.26 15.75
CA VAL A 148 -5.07 -11.61 16.61
C VAL A 148 -4.99 -10.69 17.82
N VAL A 149 -5.16 -9.39 17.62
CA VAL A 149 -5.11 -8.38 18.69
C VAL A 149 -6.27 -8.56 19.66
N GLY A 150 -7.51 -8.68 19.15
CA GLY A 150 -8.70 -8.83 19.99
C GLY A 150 -8.69 -10.15 20.78
N LEU A 151 -8.34 -11.26 20.13
CA LEU A 151 -8.33 -12.56 20.80
C LEU A 151 -7.28 -12.63 21.91
N ARG A 152 -6.10 -12.02 21.71
CA ARG A 152 -5.03 -12.00 22.71
C ARG A 152 -5.22 -10.98 23.84
N GLN A 153 -6.15 -10.03 23.69
CA GLN A 153 -6.53 -9.11 24.76
C GLN A 153 -7.39 -9.80 25.82
N GLU A 154 -8.27 -10.71 25.40
CA GLU A 154 -9.21 -11.40 26.30
C GLU A 154 -8.73 -12.80 26.70
N ILE A 155 -7.96 -13.48 25.85
CA ILE A 155 -7.51 -14.85 26.07
C ILE A 155 -5.99 -14.90 26.07
N ALA A 156 -5.41 -15.57 27.08
CA ALA A 156 -3.97 -15.79 27.19
C ALA A 156 -3.46 -16.83 26.17
N LEU A 157 -3.62 -16.54 24.87
CA LEU A 157 -3.09 -17.37 23.79
C LEU A 157 -1.63 -17.06 23.52
N ASN A 158 -0.88 -18.13 23.28
CA ASN A 158 0.47 -18.03 22.73
C ASN A 158 0.44 -17.28 21.37
N PRO A 159 1.38 -16.34 21.11
CA PRO A 159 1.41 -15.57 19.86
C PRO A 159 1.21 -16.39 18.58
N ASN A 160 1.94 -17.50 18.42
CA ASN A 160 1.83 -18.35 17.22
C ASN A 160 0.44 -18.99 17.10
N GLN A 161 -0.12 -19.47 18.21
CA GLN A 161 -1.45 -20.08 18.23
C GLN A 161 -2.54 -19.08 17.81
N ALA A 162 -2.41 -17.81 18.21
CA ALA A 162 -3.35 -16.77 17.78
C ALA A 162 -3.23 -16.48 16.28
N LEU A 163 -2.01 -16.44 15.73
CA LEU A 163 -1.78 -16.28 14.29
C LEU A 163 -2.41 -17.43 13.50
N ASP A 164 -2.18 -18.67 13.93
CA ASP A 164 -2.74 -19.88 13.29
C ASP A 164 -4.27 -19.91 13.38
N THR A 165 -4.84 -19.55 14.52
CA THR A 165 -6.31 -19.53 14.69
C THR A 165 -6.97 -18.48 13.79
N CYS A 166 -6.34 -17.31 13.64
CA CYS A 166 -6.94 -16.19 12.91
C CYS A 166 -6.73 -16.25 11.38
N ILE A 167 -5.71 -16.97 10.90
CA ILE A 167 -5.48 -17.09 9.45
C ILE A 167 -6.57 -17.98 8.81
N ASP A 168 -6.95 -19.08 9.49
CA ASP A 168 -8.03 -19.97 9.06
C ASP A 168 -9.39 -19.25 8.95
N ALA A 169 -9.64 -18.29 9.85
CA ALA A 169 -10.85 -17.47 9.82
C ALA A 169 -10.84 -16.47 8.64
N SER A 170 -9.66 -15.94 8.29
CA SER A 170 -9.51 -14.98 7.20
C SER A 170 -9.83 -15.61 5.85
N ASP A 171 -9.44 -16.87 5.64
CA ASP A 171 -9.74 -17.63 4.41
C ASP A 171 -11.24 -17.91 4.23
N ARG A 172 -11.99 -18.10 5.33
CA ARG A 172 -13.45 -18.33 5.29
C ARG A 172 -14.27 -17.08 4.99
N SER A 173 -13.70 -15.89 5.21
CA SER A 173 -14.41 -14.61 5.02
C SER A 173 -14.64 -14.20 3.56
N SER A 174 -14.03 -14.91 2.60
CA SER A 174 -14.24 -14.67 1.15
C SER A 174 -15.43 -15.43 0.56
N GLY A 175 -16.23 -16.12 1.39
CA GLY A 175 -17.37 -16.92 0.97
C GLY A 175 -18.74 -16.33 1.34
N VAL A 176 -19.10 -15.14 0.85
CA VAL A 176 -20.53 -14.79 0.77
C VAL A 176 -21.13 -15.56 -0.41
N GLY A 177 -21.71 -16.71 -0.09
CA GLY A 177 -22.36 -17.58 -1.07
C GLY A 177 -22.80 -18.93 -0.51
N SER A 178 -23.22 -19.00 0.76
CA SER A 178 -24.05 -20.12 1.22
C SER A 178 -25.03 -19.59 2.26
N VAL A 179 -26.09 -18.97 1.75
CA VAL A 179 -27.37 -19.03 2.45
C VAL A 179 -27.77 -20.50 2.44
N SER A 180 -27.38 -21.24 3.47
CA SER A 180 -28.03 -22.49 3.81
C SER A 180 -29.37 -22.11 4.45
N THR A 181 -30.41 -21.98 3.63
CA THR A 181 -31.80 -22.05 4.07
C THR A 181 -32.08 -23.48 4.50
N THR A 182 -31.57 -23.88 5.67
CA THR A 182 -32.01 -25.10 6.35
C THR A 182 -32.86 -24.66 7.54
N PRO A 183 -34.18 -24.95 7.52
CA PRO A 183 -35.03 -24.75 8.69
C PRO A 183 -34.52 -25.61 9.86
N PRO A 184 -34.68 -25.17 11.12
CA PRO A 184 -34.24 -25.94 12.28
C PRO A 184 -35.14 -27.16 12.47
N GLY A 185 -34.60 -28.36 12.26
CA GLY A 185 -35.29 -29.59 12.62
C GLY A 185 -34.85 -30.83 11.87
N SER A 186 -33.66 -31.37 12.19
CA SER A 186 -33.40 -32.82 12.09
C SER A 186 -32.07 -33.17 12.77
N ASN A 187 -32.16 -33.88 13.91
CA ASN A 187 -31.03 -34.52 14.56
C ASN A 187 -30.45 -35.64 13.65
N PRO A 188 -29.13 -35.83 13.56
CA PRO A 188 -28.56 -37.01 12.95
C PRO A 188 -28.55 -38.17 13.96
N ILE A 189 -29.19 -39.28 13.59
CA ILE A 189 -29.07 -40.57 14.28
C ILE A 189 -27.76 -41.23 13.82
N PRO A 190 -26.88 -41.71 14.73
CA PRO A 190 -25.75 -42.56 14.36
C PRO A 190 -26.19 -44.03 14.31
N GLY A 191 -26.01 -44.69 13.15
CA GLY A 191 -26.37 -46.09 12.96
C GLY A 191 -25.41 -46.82 12.03
N SER A 192 -24.43 -47.49 12.64
CA SER A 192 -23.92 -48.85 12.33
C SER A 192 -23.79 -49.33 10.87
N THR A 193 -22.54 -49.52 10.44
CA THR A 193 -22.07 -50.45 9.37
C THR A 193 -22.52 -51.90 9.60
N PRO A 194 -22.67 -52.79 8.58
CA PRO A 194 -21.51 -53.58 8.11
C PRO A 194 -21.48 -54.13 6.63
N ILE A 195 -20.24 -54.25 6.12
CA ILE A 195 -19.61 -55.39 5.37
C ILE A 195 -19.87 -55.58 3.84
N PRO A 196 -18.86 -56.06 3.07
CA PRO A 196 -18.65 -55.81 1.64
C PRO A 196 -18.92 -57.03 0.72
N SER A 197 -18.94 -56.81 -0.60
CA SER A 197 -18.89 -57.89 -1.59
C SER A 197 -18.07 -57.52 -2.85
N THR A 198 -17.31 -58.53 -3.28
CA THR A 198 -16.21 -58.58 -4.26
C THR A 198 -16.63 -58.42 -5.73
N PRO A 199 -15.67 -58.20 -6.65
CA PRO A 199 -15.94 -58.01 -8.09
C PRO A 199 -16.00 -59.36 -8.83
N ASN A 200 -16.84 -59.46 -9.87
CA ASN A 200 -16.56 -60.43 -10.94
C ASN A 200 -17.08 -60.02 -12.33
N SER A 201 -16.29 -60.47 -13.29
CA SER A 201 -16.25 -60.26 -14.72
C SER A 201 -17.41 -60.91 -15.49
N ARG A 202 -17.81 -60.29 -16.61
CA ARG A 202 -18.11 -61.00 -17.86
C ARG A 202 -17.96 -60.09 -19.06
#